data_AF-A0A7Y4UH07-F1
#
_entry.id   AF-A0A7Y4UH07-F1
#
_cell.length_a   1.000
_cell.length_b   1.000
_cell.length_c   1.000
_cell.angle_alpha   90.00
_cell.angle_beta   90.00
_cell.angle_gamma   90.00
#
_symmetry.space_group_name_H-M   'P 1'
#
loop_
_entity.id
_entity.type
_entity.pdbx_description
1 polymer ?
#
loop_
_entity_poly.entity_id
_entity_poly.type
_entity_poly.pdbx_seq_one_letter_code
_entity_poly.pdbx_strand_id
1 'polypeptide(L)'
;RAVKLTMTSEDVLHSYFIPAFRSKMDVVPGRYTTTWFKPTQTGEFHLFCAEYCGTQHSGMIGKVTVLEQDDYQAWLTAGGGLTYGMTPAKSGEKLATTLGCAACHKPDGGGRGPSWNGIFGTPQKLTDGSSVVADEAFIRESILQPRAKVLAGYSTLMNTYQGQVSEEQILDLIAYIKSLSKADATQGEPVSAAATPEPAAVEPATQPAVKPAAKPAGQ
;
A
#
# COMPACT_ATOMS: atom_id res chain seq x y z
N ARG A 1 14.44 -2.24 -0.44
CA ARG A 1 13.60 -1.00 -0.55
C ARG A 1 12.64 -0.90 0.65
N ALA A 2 12.11 0.29 0.99
CA ALA A 2 11.05 0.40 2.00
C ALA A 2 9.73 -0.20 1.46
N VAL A 3 8.95 -0.84 2.32
CA VAL A 3 7.68 -1.50 2.00
C VAL A 3 6.60 -0.98 2.93
N LYS A 4 5.49 -0.50 2.36
CA LYS A 4 4.26 -0.16 3.11
C LYS A 4 3.29 -1.33 2.98
N LEU A 5 2.77 -1.82 4.10
CA LEU A 5 1.67 -2.76 4.15
C LEU A 5 0.37 -2.01 4.40
N THR A 6 -0.67 -2.38 3.67
CA THR A 6 -2.05 -1.94 3.91
C THR A 6 -2.85 -3.21 4.15
N MET A 7 -3.46 -3.34 5.32
CA MET A 7 -4.01 -4.59 5.82
C MET A 7 -5.41 -4.35 6.38
N THR A 8 -6.29 -5.32 6.23
CA THR A 8 -7.59 -5.40 6.90
C THR A 8 -7.84 -6.86 7.26
N SER A 9 -8.79 -7.09 8.16
CA SER A 9 -9.27 -8.43 8.45
C SER A 9 -10.64 -8.64 7.82
N GLU A 10 -10.90 -9.87 7.36
CA GLU A 10 -12.21 -10.30 6.83
C GLU A 10 -13.11 -10.88 7.93
N ASP A 11 -12.55 -11.24 9.09
CA ASP A 11 -13.25 -11.96 10.15
C ASP A 11 -13.14 -11.27 11.53
N VAL A 12 -12.07 -11.51 12.28
CA VAL A 12 -11.84 -11.07 13.66
C VAL A 12 -10.57 -10.21 13.76
N LEU A 13 -10.27 -9.72 14.95
CA LEU A 13 -9.00 -9.03 15.19
C LEU A 13 -7.82 -9.99 15.00
N HIS A 14 -6.82 -9.52 14.25
CA HIS A 14 -5.51 -10.15 14.14
C HIS A 14 -4.43 -9.13 14.48
N SER A 15 -3.17 -9.58 14.56
CA SER A 15 -2.04 -8.67 14.60
C SER A 15 -0.90 -9.23 13.78
N TYR A 16 -0.60 -8.59 12.65
CA TYR A 16 0.60 -8.87 11.88
C TYR A 16 1.83 -8.58 12.74
N PHE A 17 2.79 -9.52 12.81
CA PHE A 17 4.05 -9.31 13.51
C PHE A 17 5.23 -10.02 12.85
N ILE A 18 6.26 -9.24 12.49
CA ILE A 18 7.58 -9.77 12.10
C ILE A 18 8.61 -9.37 13.17
N PRO A 19 9.01 -10.28 14.07
CA PRO A 19 9.94 -9.97 15.15
C PRO A 19 11.29 -9.44 14.66
N ALA A 20 11.83 -10.02 13.58
CA ALA A 20 13.11 -9.63 13.00
C ALA A 20 13.14 -8.17 12.53
N PHE A 21 11.98 -7.62 12.15
CA PHE A 21 11.85 -6.22 11.69
C PHE A 21 11.31 -5.30 12.78
N ARG A 22 10.97 -5.84 13.96
CA ARG A 22 10.27 -5.13 15.04
C ARG A 22 9.01 -4.41 14.55
N SER A 23 8.33 -5.00 13.57
CA SER A 23 7.14 -4.42 12.94
C SER A 23 5.91 -5.23 13.34
N LYS A 24 5.10 -4.65 14.22
CA LYS A 24 3.78 -5.16 14.63
C LYS A 24 2.70 -4.15 14.28
N MET A 25 1.56 -4.61 13.80
CA MET A 25 0.37 -3.77 13.64
C MET A 25 -0.90 -4.63 13.76
N ASP A 26 -1.85 -4.16 14.56
CA ASP A 26 -3.15 -4.82 14.67
C ASP A 26 -3.92 -4.65 13.35
N VAL A 27 -4.59 -5.72 12.93
CA VAL A 27 -5.35 -5.82 11.68
C VAL A 27 -6.81 -6.00 12.07
N VAL A 28 -7.63 -4.99 11.78
CA VAL A 28 -8.95 -4.86 12.40
C VAL A 28 -10.04 -4.93 11.34
N PRO A 29 -11.08 -5.75 11.54
CA PRO A 29 -12.20 -5.81 10.61
C PRO A 29 -12.84 -4.45 10.38
N GLY A 30 -13.16 -4.15 9.13
CA GLY A 30 -13.87 -2.91 8.75
C GLY A 30 -13.02 -1.65 8.74
N ARG A 31 -11.70 -1.73 8.98
CA ARG A 31 -10.78 -0.59 8.78
C ARG A 31 -9.44 -1.06 8.23
N TYR A 32 -8.88 -0.27 7.31
CA TYR A 32 -7.51 -0.49 6.87
C TYR A 32 -6.51 0.04 7.90
N THR A 33 -5.55 -0.79 8.27
CA THR A 33 -4.37 -0.39 9.05
C THR A 33 -3.14 -0.42 8.16
N THR A 34 -2.21 0.50 8.41
CA THR A 34 -0.97 0.58 7.63
C THR A 34 0.24 0.59 8.54
N THR A 35 1.28 -0.13 8.13
CA THR A 35 2.61 -0.05 8.72
C THR A 35 3.65 -0.08 7.61
N TRP A 36 4.90 0.17 7.93
CA TRP A 36 5.99 0.07 6.97
C TRP A 36 7.25 -0.45 7.64
N PHE A 37 8.10 -1.09 6.85
CA PHE A 37 9.44 -1.48 7.26
C PHE A 37 10.40 -1.40 6.06
N LYS A 38 11.70 -1.30 6.34
CA LYS A 38 12.75 -1.40 5.33
C LYS A 38 13.67 -2.55 5.74
N PRO A 39 13.58 -3.73 5.07
CA PRO A 39 14.48 -4.81 5.38
C PRO A 39 15.91 -4.42 4.97
N THR A 40 16.88 -4.80 5.80
CA THR A 40 18.31 -4.49 5.63
C THR A 40 19.15 -5.71 5.29
N GLN A 41 18.57 -6.91 5.35
CA GLN A 41 19.22 -8.18 5.06
C GLN A 41 18.26 -9.06 4.25
N THR A 42 18.80 -9.78 3.28
CA THR A 42 18.08 -10.82 2.54
C THR A 42 17.89 -12.07 3.40
N GLY A 43 16.93 -12.92 3.04
CA GLY A 43 16.62 -14.15 3.76
C GLY A 43 15.13 -14.34 4.02
N GLU A 44 14.80 -15.37 4.80
CA GLU A 44 13.44 -15.69 5.19
C GLU A 44 13.21 -15.37 6.66
N PHE A 45 12.11 -14.66 6.95
CA PHE A 45 11.78 -14.18 8.28
C PHE A 45 10.38 -14.65 8.67
N HIS A 46 10.20 -15.03 9.93
CA HIS A 46 8.90 -15.49 10.40
C HIS A 46 7.89 -14.33 10.55
N LEU A 47 6.67 -14.60 10.10
CA LEU A 47 5.48 -13.80 10.33
C LEU A 47 4.58 -14.55 11.31
N PHE A 48 4.04 -13.84 12.29
CA PHE A 48 3.11 -14.38 13.28
C PHE A 48 1.84 -13.54 13.36
N CYS A 49 0.74 -14.18 13.75
CA CYS A 49 -0.38 -13.50 14.39
C CYS A 49 -0.05 -13.26 15.88
N ALA A 50 -0.15 -12.01 16.34
CA ALA A 50 0.17 -11.59 17.70
C ALA A 50 -1.05 -11.03 18.46
N GLU A 51 -2.26 -11.44 18.05
CA GLU A 51 -3.54 -11.13 18.69
C GLU A 51 -4.39 -12.40 18.67
N TYR A 52 -5.02 -12.76 19.80
CA TYR A 52 -5.74 -14.04 19.88
C TYR A 52 -6.96 -14.02 18.94
N CYS A 53 -6.87 -14.78 17.85
CA CYS A 53 -7.87 -14.80 16.78
C CYS A 53 -8.70 -16.09 16.72
N GLY A 54 -8.54 -17.00 17.70
CA GLY A 54 -9.32 -18.23 17.82
C GLY A 54 -8.48 -19.50 18.02
N THR A 55 -9.08 -20.67 17.80
CA THR A 55 -8.48 -21.98 18.14
C THR A 55 -7.16 -22.26 17.44
N GLN A 56 -6.99 -21.77 16.21
CA GLN A 56 -5.75 -21.94 15.43
C GLN A 56 -4.83 -20.71 15.50
N HIS A 57 -4.97 -19.86 16.52
CA HIS A 57 -4.17 -18.65 16.67
C HIS A 57 -2.65 -18.91 16.60
N SER A 58 -2.14 -19.92 17.33
CA SER A 58 -0.71 -20.28 17.30
C SER A 58 -0.25 -20.91 15.99
N GLY A 59 -1.18 -21.44 15.19
CA GLY A 59 -0.93 -21.96 13.85
C GLY A 59 -0.99 -20.89 12.76
N MET A 60 -1.45 -19.68 13.07
CA MET A 60 -1.54 -18.57 12.12
C MET A 60 -0.18 -17.88 11.95
N ILE A 61 0.70 -18.58 11.24
CA ILE A 61 2.08 -18.17 10.97
C ILE A 61 2.32 -18.08 9.47
N GLY A 62 3.35 -17.34 9.08
CA GLY A 62 3.77 -17.20 7.70
C GLY A 62 5.26 -16.89 7.61
N LYS A 63 5.70 -16.57 6.41
CA LYS A 63 7.09 -16.21 6.11
C LYS A 63 7.13 -14.97 5.24
N VAL A 64 8.16 -14.16 5.44
CA VAL A 64 8.52 -13.06 4.55
C VAL A 64 9.89 -13.35 3.98
N THR A 65 9.94 -13.51 2.66
CA THR A 65 11.18 -13.69 1.91
C THR A 65 11.65 -12.34 1.40
N VAL A 66 12.82 -11.91 1.85
CA VAL A 66 13.52 -10.72 1.36
C VAL A 66 14.56 -11.18 0.35
N LEU A 67 14.35 -10.80 -0.89
CA LEU A 67 15.27 -11.05 -2.01
C LEU A 67 16.07 -9.80 -2.34
N GLU A 68 17.17 -9.98 -3.06
CA GLU A 68 17.79 -8.87 -3.78
C GLU A 68 16.82 -8.30 -4.82
N GLN A 69 17.06 -7.05 -5.23
CA GLN A 69 16.13 -6.33 -6.09
C GLN A 69 15.94 -7.04 -7.44
N ASP A 70 17.01 -7.53 -8.04
CA ASP A 70 16.98 -8.21 -9.35
C ASP A 70 16.29 -9.58 -9.25
N ASP A 71 16.59 -10.35 -8.20
CA ASP A 71 15.92 -11.62 -7.90
C ASP A 71 14.42 -11.43 -7.68
N TYR A 72 14.04 -10.36 -6.98
CA TYR A 72 12.64 -10.02 -6.80
C TYR A 72 11.95 -9.66 -8.14
N GLN A 73 12.62 -8.94 -9.05
CA GLN A 73 12.07 -8.68 -10.39
C GLN A 73 11.94 -9.95 -11.23
N ALA A 74 12.93 -10.84 -11.15
CA ALA A 74 12.88 -12.13 -11.83
C ALA A 74 11.72 -12.99 -11.28
N TRP A 75 11.57 -13.04 -9.95
CA TRP A 75 10.47 -13.74 -9.29
C TRP A 75 9.09 -13.18 -9.68
N LEU A 76 8.96 -11.85 -9.77
CA LEU A 76 7.73 -11.22 -10.26
C LEU A 76 7.43 -11.67 -11.70
N THR A 77 8.43 -11.62 -12.59
CA THR A 77 8.26 -11.98 -14.01
C THR A 77 7.97 -13.46 -14.21
N ALA A 78 8.51 -14.33 -13.34
CA ALA A 78 8.27 -15.76 -13.33
C ALA A 78 6.92 -16.17 -12.71
N GLY A 79 6.08 -15.21 -12.31
CA GLY A 79 4.74 -15.48 -11.79
C GLY A 79 4.69 -15.88 -10.32
N GLY A 80 5.68 -15.50 -9.52
CA GLY A 80 5.81 -15.91 -8.12
C GLY A 80 4.76 -15.35 -7.14
N GLY A 81 3.92 -14.39 -7.54
CA GLY A 81 2.80 -13.88 -6.73
C GLY A 81 1.47 -14.56 -7.07
N LEU A 82 0.51 -14.55 -6.14
CA LEU A 82 -0.84 -15.12 -6.30
C LEU A 82 -1.65 -14.51 -7.48
N THR A 83 -1.13 -13.48 -8.14
CA THR A 83 -1.60 -12.99 -9.43
C THR A 83 -0.48 -13.07 -10.47
N TYR A 84 -0.72 -13.82 -11.55
CA TYR A 84 0.14 -14.01 -12.73
C TYR A 84 0.98 -12.77 -13.08
N GLY A 85 2.24 -12.74 -12.64
CA GLY A 85 3.30 -11.83 -13.11
C GLY A 85 2.98 -10.33 -13.22
N MET A 86 1.96 -9.84 -12.52
CA MET A 86 1.46 -8.48 -12.62
C MET A 86 1.59 -7.76 -11.28
N THR A 87 1.89 -6.46 -11.33
CA THR A 87 1.79 -5.63 -10.12
C THR A 87 0.32 -5.52 -9.70
N PRO A 88 0.01 -5.28 -8.41
CA PRO A 88 -1.37 -5.08 -7.94
C PRO A 88 -2.14 -4.03 -8.75
N ALA A 89 -1.49 -2.93 -9.12
CA ALA A 89 -2.10 -1.90 -9.96
C ALA A 89 -2.44 -2.40 -11.37
N LYS A 90 -1.59 -3.23 -11.98
CA LYS A 90 -1.85 -3.80 -13.32
C LYS A 90 -2.92 -4.89 -13.27
N SER A 91 -2.91 -5.71 -12.22
CA SER A 91 -3.99 -6.66 -11.93
C SER A 91 -5.32 -5.94 -11.74
N GLY A 92 -5.34 -4.85 -10.97
CA GLY A 92 -6.50 -3.99 -10.74
C GLY A 92 -7.04 -3.35 -12.01
N GLU A 93 -6.17 -2.83 -12.88
CA GLU A 93 -6.58 -2.30 -14.19
C GLU A 93 -7.30 -3.36 -15.05
N LYS A 94 -6.73 -4.58 -15.09
CA LYS A 94 -7.32 -5.71 -15.81
C LYS A 94 -8.67 -6.11 -15.21
N LEU A 95 -8.76 -6.19 -13.88
CA LEU A 95 -10.01 -6.47 -13.16
C LEU A 95 -11.06 -5.40 -13.44
N ALA A 96 -10.70 -4.12 -13.40
CA ALA A 96 -11.61 -3.00 -13.68
C ALA A 96 -12.21 -3.07 -15.10
N THR A 97 -11.43 -3.54 -16.06
CA THR A 97 -11.91 -3.77 -17.44
C THR A 97 -12.82 -5.00 -17.50
N THR A 98 -12.42 -6.10 -16.86
CA THR A 98 -13.13 -7.39 -16.90
C THR A 98 -14.48 -7.34 -16.17
N LEU A 99 -14.55 -6.61 -15.06
CA LEU A 99 -15.75 -6.40 -14.26
C LEU A 99 -16.65 -5.28 -14.80
N GLY A 100 -16.25 -4.64 -15.91
CA GLY A 100 -17.01 -3.57 -16.56
C GLY A 100 -16.96 -2.21 -15.87
N CYS A 101 -16.12 -2.03 -14.85
CA CYS A 101 -16.03 -0.78 -14.09
C CYS A 101 -15.67 0.41 -14.99
N ALA A 102 -14.77 0.19 -15.97
CA ALA A 102 -14.33 1.20 -16.93
C ALA A 102 -15.46 1.75 -17.84
N ALA A 103 -16.57 1.04 -17.98
CA ALA A 103 -17.72 1.51 -18.76
C ALA A 103 -18.45 2.68 -18.07
N CYS A 104 -18.41 2.74 -16.73
CA CYS A 104 -19.03 3.78 -15.93
C CYS A 104 -18.02 4.78 -15.36
N HIS A 105 -16.84 4.34 -14.95
CA HIS A 105 -15.78 5.18 -14.37
C HIS A 105 -14.78 5.61 -15.44
N LYS A 106 -15.19 6.56 -16.28
CA LYS A 106 -14.33 7.05 -17.36
C LYS A 106 -13.27 8.03 -16.84
N PRO A 107 -12.05 8.00 -17.39
CA PRO A 107 -10.97 8.92 -16.97
C PRO A 107 -11.32 10.40 -17.13
N ASP A 108 -12.11 10.76 -18.14
CA ASP A 108 -12.54 12.12 -18.47
C ASP A 108 -13.68 12.66 -17.58
N GLY A 109 -14.23 11.83 -16.67
CA GLY A 109 -15.38 12.20 -15.84
C GLY A 109 -16.72 12.26 -16.58
N GLY A 110 -16.76 11.94 -17.88
CA GLY A 110 -17.99 11.88 -18.69
C GLY A 110 -18.77 10.56 -18.56
N GLY A 111 -18.42 9.75 -17.57
CA GLY A 111 -19.04 8.46 -17.29
C GLY A 111 -20.28 8.55 -16.41
N ARG A 112 -20.96 7.41 -16.20
CA ARG A 112 -22.10 7.31 -15.26
C ARG A 112 -21.65 7.29 -13.80
N GLY A 113 -20.38 6.97 -13.55
CA GLY A 113 -19.73 7.03 -12.25
C GLY A 113 -18.59 8.05 -12.26
N PRO A 114 -18.08 8.43 -11.07
CA PRO A 114 -16.99 9.38 -10.95
C PRO A 114 -15.70 8.89 -11.61
N SER A 115 -14.92 9.82 -12.17
CA SER A 115 -13.56 9.54 -12.60
C SER A 115 -12.70 9.13 -11.40
N TRP A 116 -11.81 8.17 -11.62
CA TRP A 116 -10.82 7.76 -10.63
C TRP A 116 -9.53 8.57 -10.68
N ASN A 117 -9.33 9.39 -11.73
CA ASN A 117 -8.14 10.20 -11.88
C ASN A 117 -8.07 11.24 -10.75
N GLY A 118 -6.96 11.21 -9.99
CA GLY A 118 -6.76 12.14 -8.88
C GLY A 118 -7.71 11.97 -7.69
N ILE A 119 -8.63 11.00 -7.68
CA ILE A 119 -9.64 10.92 -6.61
C ILE A 119 -9.04 10.45 -5.29
N PHE A 120 -8.05 9.57 -5.32
CA PHE A 120 -7.55 8.89 -4.12
C PHE A 120 -6.92 9.89 -3.14
N GLY A 121 -7.36 9.86 -1.89
CA GLY A 121 -6.87 10.73 -0.82
C GLY A 121 -7.43 12.16 -0.86
N THR A 122 -8.35 12.46 -1.78
CA THR A 122 -8.99 13.78 -1.86
C THR A 122 -10.35 13.80 -1.16
N PRO A 123 -10.78 14.95 -0.62
CA PRO A 123 -12.14 15.11 -0.11
C PRO A 123 -13.17 15.03 -1.25
N GLN A 124 -14.20 14.22 -1.05
CA GLN A 124 -15.32 14.04 -1.96
C GLN A 124 -16.62 14.42 -1.26
N LYS A 125 -17.46 15.21 -1.95
CA LYS A 125 -18.76 15.64 -1.42
C LYS A 125 -19.81 14.56 -1.70
N LEU A 126 -20.62 14.24 -0.70
CA LEU A 126 -21.72 13.29 -0.79
C LEU A 126 -23.03 13.98 -1.15
N THR A 127 -24.02 13.19 -1.61
CA THR A 127 -25.36 13.68 -1.97
C THR A 127 -26.13 14.27 -0.78
N ASP A 128 -25.81 13.86 0.45
CA ASP A 128 -26.41 14.40 1.69
C ASP A 128 -25.75 15.72 2.15
N GLY A 129 -24.76 16.22 1.40
CA GLY A 129 -24.04 17.45 1.71
C GLY A 129 -22.81 17.27 2.59
N SER A 130 -22.60 16.08 3.17
CA SER A 130 -21.40 15.75 3.94
C SER A 130 -20.19 15.53 3.01
N SER A 131 -19.00 15.34 3.59
CA SER A 131 -17.77 15.06 2.85
C SER A 131 -17.03 13.87 3.43
N VAL A 132 -16.41 13.08 2.57
CA VAL A 132 -15.61 11.90 2.93
C VAL A 132 -14.30 11.95 2.15
N VAL A 133 -13.20 11.47 2.75
CA VAL A 133 -11.94 11.31 1.99
C VAL A 133 -12.04 10.02 1.19
N ALA A 134 -11.67 10.07 -0.10
CA ALA A 134 -11.61 8.87 -0.94
C ALA A 134 -10.38 8.02 -0.62
N ASP A 135 -10.38 7.41 0.56
CA ASP A 135 -9.36 6.49 1.06
C ASP A 135 -9.68 5.02 0.70
N GLU A 136 -8.84 4.09 1.15
CA GLU A 136 -9.04 2.66 0.90
C GLU A 136 -10.38 2.14 1.44
N ALA A 137 -10.79 2.62 2.61
CA ALA A 137 -12.03 2.17 3.25
C ALA A 137 -13.26 2.65 2.47
N PHE A 138 -13.26 3.91 2.04
CA PHE A 138 -14.32 4.46 1.20
C PHE A 138 -14.43 3.74 -0.14
N ILE A 139 -13.31 3.45 -0.81
CA ILE A 139 -13.32 2.74 -2.10
C ILE A 139 -13.82 1.31 -1.94
N ARG A 140 -13.35 0.58 -0.91
CA ARG A 140 -13.86 -0.76 -0.58
C ARG A 140 -15.36 -0.75 -0.33
N GLU A 141 -15.84 0.17 0.51
CA GLU A 141 -17.27 0.31 0.81
C GLU A 141 -18.06 0.67 -0.45
N SER A 142 -17.53 1.51 -1.33
CA SER A 142 -18.17 1.85 -2.60
C SER A 142 -18.30 0.65 -3.54
N ILE A 143 -17.33 -0.27 -3.56
CA ILE A 143 -17.38 -1.50 -4.38
C ILE A 143 -18.39 -2.51 -3.81
N LEU A 144 -18.40 -2.70 -2.49
CA LEU A 144 -19.25 -3.69 -1.83
C LEU A 144 -20.67 -3.18 -1.60
N GLN A 145 -20.81 -1.90 -1.25
CA GLN A 145 -22.04 -1.22 -0.84
C GLN A 145 -22.18 0.15 -1.54
N PRO A 146 -22.29 0.18 -2.89
CA PRO A 146 -22.26 1.41 -3.70
C PRO A 146 -23.36 2.43 -3.38
N ARG A 147 -24.41 2.03 -2.66
CA ARG A 147 -25.52 2.91 -2.26
C ARG A 147 -25.33 3.54 -0.89
N ALA A 148 -24.30 3.16 -0.13
CA ALA A 148 -24.07 3.66 1.23
C ALA A 148 -23.62 5.13 1.23
N LYS A 149 -22.69 5.51 0.33
CA LYS A 149 -22.12 6.86 0.24
C LYS A 149 -21.98 7.29 -1.21
N VAL A 150 -23.00 7.93 -1.74
CA VAL A 150 -23.04 8.38 -3.14
C VAL A 150 -22.44 9.78 -3.26
N LEU A 151 -21.52 9.96 -4.20
CA LEU A 151 -20.93 11.27 -4.48
C LEU A 151 -21.96 12.23 -5.10
N ALA A 152 -21.88 13.50 -4.74
CA ALA A 152 -22.73 14.55 -5.28
C ALA A 152 -22.62 14.61 -6.80
N GLY A 153 -23.76 14.70 -7.50
CA GLY A 153 -23.83 14.71 -8.96
C GLY A 153 -23.91 13.32 -9.62
N TYR A 154 -23.85 12.23 -8.83
CA TYR A 154 -24.01 10.86 -9.34
C TYR A 154 -25.28 10.18 -8.79
N SER A 155 -25.70 9.11 -9.45
CA SER A 155 -26.88 8.31 -9.08
C SER A 155 -26.49 6.92 -8.57
N THR A 156 -27.40 6.23 -7.88
CA THR A 156 -27.21 4.90 -7.26
C THR A 156 -27.19 3.72 -8.27
N LEU A 157 -26.66 3.94 -9.47
CA LEU A 157 -26.64 2.98 -10.58
C LEU A 157 -25.48 2.00 -10.54
N MET A 158 -24.50 2.20 -9.65
CA MET A 158 -23.40 1.25 -9.47
C MET A 158 -23.92 -0.03 -8.81
N ASN A 159 -23.63 -1.18 -9.44
CA ASN A 159 -23.99 -2.50 -8.92
C ASN A 159 -23.10 -2.87 -7.73
N THR A 160 -23.65 -3.66 -6.79
CA THR A 160 -22.83 -4.25 -5.73
C THR A 160 -21.98 -5.37 -6.31
N TYR A 161 -20.72 -5.45 -5.86
CA TYR A 161 -19.80 -6.55 -6.17
C TYR A 161 -19.58 -7.46 -4.95
N GLN A 162 -20.41 -7.33 -3.91
CA GLN A 162 -20.32 -8.17 -2.71
C GLN A 162 -20.52 -9.64 -3.07
N GLY A 163 -19.55 -10.48 -2.69
CA GLY A 163 -19.52 -11.91 -3.04
C GLY A 163 -19.11 -12.22 -4.47
N GLN A 164 -18.82 -11.21 -5.30
CA GLN A 164 -18.33 -11.37 -6.67
C GLN A 164 -16.83 -11.07 -6.81
N VAL A 165 -16.28 -10.27 -5.89
CA VAL A 165 -14.86 -9.94 -5.81
C VAL A 165 -14.28 -10.37 -4.46
N SER A 166 -13.07 -10.93 -4.47
CA SER A 166 -12.32 -11.24 -3.24
C SER A 166 -11.65 -9.99 -2.68
N GLU A 167 -11.22 -10.02 -1.41
CA GLU A 167 -10.49 -8.89 -0.82
C GLU A 167 -9.15 -8.63 -1.52
N GLU A 168 -8.46 -9.65 -2.00
CA GLU A 168 -7.27 -9.48 -2.85
C GLU A 168 -7.58 -8.69 -4.12
N GLN A 169 -8.68 -9.03 -4.81
CA GLN A 169 -9.12 -8.30 -6.00
C GLN A 169 -9.52 -6.85 -5.69
N ILE A 170 -10.12 -6.60 -4.52
CA ILE A 170 -10.42 -5.25 -4.05
C ILE A 170 -9.12 -4.45 -3.82
N LEU A 171 -8.12 -5.05 -3.18
CA LEU A 171 -6.82 -4.42 -2.95
C LEU A 171 -6.11 -4.08 -4.26
N ASP A 172 -6.19 -4.95 -5.26
CA ASP A 172 -5.68 -4.71 -6.62
C ASP A 172 -6.40 -3.51 -7.29
N LEU A 173 -7.74 -3.48 -7.22
CA LEU A 173 -8.55 -2.35 -7.73
C LEU A 173 -8.18 -1.03 -7.02
N ILE A 174 -8.02 -1.05 -5.70
CA ILE A 174 -7.58 0.11 -4.92
C ILE A 174 -6.17 0.54 -5.34
N ALA A 175 -5.25 -0.40 -5.56
CA ALA A 175 -3.90 -0.13 -6.03
C ALA A 175 -3.92 0.53 -7.42
N TYR A 176 -4.81 0.10 -8.31
CA TYR A 176 -5.02 0.75 -9.60
C TYR A 176 -5.54 2.18 -9.44
N ILE A 177 -6.60 2.41 -8.68
CA ILE A 177 -7.16 3.77 -8.44
C ILE A 177 -6.11 4.71 -7.83
N LYS A 178 -5.31 4.22 -6.88
CA LYS A 178 -4.18 4.97 -6.30
C LYS A 178 -3.14 5.36 -7.36
N SER A 179 -2.86 4.48 -8.32
CA SER A 179 -1.87 4.75 -9.37
C SER A 179 -2.31 5.90 -10.28
N LEU A 180 -3.63 6.02 -10.55
CA LEU A 180 -4.22 7.12 -11.32
C LEU A 180 -4.15 8.47 -10.61
N SER A 181 -3.99 8.49 -9.29
CA SER A 181 -3.87 9.73 -8.52
C SER A 181 -2.43 10.27 -8.44
N LYS A 182 -1.44 9.49 -8.91
CA LYS A 182 -0.05 9.93 -9.05
C LYS A 182 0.38 10.18 -10.50
N ALA A 183 -0.39 9.68 -11.47
CA ALA A 183 -0.03 9.73 -12.89
C ALA A 183 -0.13 11.15 -13.51
N ASP A 184 -0.94 12.07 -12.95
CA ASP A 184 -1.04 13.45 -13.44
C ASP A 184 0.10 14.39 -13.00
N ALA A 185 1.10 13.89 -12.27
CA ALA A 185 2.31 14.66 -11.92
C ALA A 185 3.48 14.46 -12.92
N THR A 186 3.33 13.62 -13.95
CA THR A 186 4.43 13.34 -14.91
C THR A 186 3.95 13.33 -16.36
N GLN A 187 3.45 14.47 -16.84
CA GLN A 187 3.38 14.81 -18.27
C GLN A 187 3.96 16.22 -18.41
N GLY A 188 5.29 16.28 -18.48
CA GLY A 188 6.10 17.46 -18.75
C GLY A 188 7.43 16.98 -19.34
N GLU A 189 7.65 17.31 -20.61
CA GLU A 189 8.72 16.89 -21.54
C GLU A 189 10.17 17.13 -20.99
N PRO A 190 11.19 16.42 -21.51
CA PRO A 190 12.50 16.31 -20.86
C PRO A 190 13.38 17.52 -21.16
N VAL A 191 14.00 18.07 -20.12
CA VAL A 191 15.17 18.94 -20.29
C VAL A 191 16.42 18.07 -20.29
N SER A 192 17.06 18.03 -21.47
CA SER A 192 18.34 17.40 -21.72
C SER A 192 19.46 18.03 -20.89
N ALA A 193 20.41 17.18 -20.54
CA ALA A 193 21.65 17.37 -19.79
C ALA A 193 22.36 18.73 -19.91
N ALA A 194 22.79 19.25 -18.76
CA ALA A 194 24.04 19.99 -18.64
C ALA A 194 24.88 19.37 -17.51
N ALA A 195 26.13 19.09 -17.84
CA ALA A 195 27.10 18.36 -17.04
C ALA A 195 27.50 19.05 -15.72
N THR A 196 27.93 18.20 -14.79
CA THR A 196 28.42 18.44 -13.42
C THR A 196 29.57 19.45 -13.33
N PRO A 197 29.86 19.97 -12.12
CA PRO A 197 31.07 19.41 -11.47
C PRO A 197 30.90 19.04 -9.99
N GLU A 198 31.64 17.98 -9.68
CA GLU A 198 32.07 17.38 -8.41
C GLU A 198 32.01 18.26 -7.14
N PRO A 199 31.56 17.73 -5.99
CA PRO A 199 31.59 18.46 -4.73
C PRO A 199 33.00 18.48 -4.13
N ALA A 200 33.46 19.69 -3.79
CA ALA A 200 34.71 19.95 -3.09
C ALA A 200 34.76 19.24 -1.73
N ALA A 201 35.94 18.69 -1.43
CA ALA A 201 36.30 18.06 -0.18
C ALA A 201 36.08 18.98 1.03
N VAL A 202 35.48 18.44 2.09
CA VAL A 202 35.38 19.09 3.40
C VAL A 202 36.47 18.51 4.30
N GLU A 203 37.39 19.36 4.75
CA GLU A 203 38.43 19.01 5.73
C GLU A 203 37.83 18.64 7.09
N PRO A 204 38.46 17.71 7.84
CA PRO A 204 37.93 17.27 9.13
C PRO A 204 38.20 18.29 10.25
N ALA A 205 37.14 18.67 10.97
CA ALA A 205 37.22 19.47 12.19
C ALA A 205 37.95 18.71 13.31
N THR A 206 38.94 19.37 13.90
CA THR A 206 39.78 18.90 15.00
C THR A 206 38.96 18.75 16.29
N GLN A 207 39.00 17.57 16.92
CA GLN A 207 38.44 17.35 18.25
C GLN A 207 39.45 17.78 19.34
N PRO A 208 39.03 18.43 20.44
CA PRO A 208 39.92 18.69 21.57
C PRO A 208 40.15 17.43 22.39
N ALA A 209 41.40 17.24 22.80
CA ALA A 209 41.90 16.09 23.56
C ALA A 209 41.23 15.94 24.94
N VAL A 210 40.67 14.76 25.21
CA VAL A 210 40.22 14.34 26.54
C VAL A 210 41.40 13.71 27.30
N LYS A 211 41.74 14.26 28.47
CA LYS A 211 42.75 13.70 29.39
C LYS A 211 42.27 12.35 29.96
N PRO A 212 43.15 11.34 30.13
CA PRO A 212 42.77 10.07 30.71
C PRO A 212 42.64 10.20 32.24
N ALA A 213 41.51 9.71 32.77
CA ALA A 213 41.30 9.54 34.20
C ALA A 213 42.07 8.30 34.71
N ALA A 214 42.71 8.46 35.86
CA ALA A 214 43.51 7.44 36.52
C ALA A 214 42.69 6.25 37.03
N LYS A 215 43.26 5.06 36.92
CA LYS A 215 42.77 3.77 37.41
C LYS A 215 42.99 3.67 38.93
N PRO A 216 42.02 3.26 39.76
CA PRO A 216 42.32 2.78 41.10
C PRO A 216 42.70 1.29 41.06
N ALA A 217 43.73 0.98 41.84
CA ALA A 217 44.25 -0.36 42.10
C ALA A 217 43.25 -1.22 42.89
N GLY A 218 43.35 -2.54 42.73
CA GLY A 218 42.36 -3.50 43.21
C GLY A 218 42.29 -3.73 44.72
N GLN A 219 41.23 -4.43 45.09
CA GLN A 219 41.15 -5.54 46.05
C GLN A 219 39.92 -6.38 45.70
#